data_AF-A0A8T3PHJ4-F1
#
_entry.id   AF-A0A8T3PHJ4-F1
#
_cell.length_a   1.000
_cell.length_b   1.000
_cell.length_c   1.000
_cell.angle_alpha   90.00
_cell.angle_beta   90.00
_cell.angle_gamma   90.00
#
_symmetry.space_group_name_H-M   'P 1'
#
loop_
_entity.id
_entity.type
_entity.pdbx_description
1 polymer ?
#
loop_
_entity_poly.entity_id
_entity_poly.type
_entity_poly.pdbx_seq_one_letter_code
_entity_poly.pdbx_strand_id
1 'polypeptide(L)'
;MPAHFDLVVTADYPSRTAELRLLDAHGSQLAYRQTDFKTIAVSRQQGLFDLGDYLRHYVEEGKEAASVAEIGVCIAEEVLGEEIFRLLWASEAQRTLRIQLPGATEDQNHLAAALARVPWEIARPKADQPTLGERNLLVRIVHDRDESATQPLALAKDEDLRVLFIFAEARGSRPLAARLERRELRKLFDTEIYPQRRIVAHLLTHGVTRERL
;
A
#
# COMPACT_ATOMS: atom_id res chain seq x y z
N MET A 1 -19.63 -6.36 -11.30
CA MET A 1 -19.13 -7.07 -10.11
C MET A 1 -17.72 -6.57 -9.82
N PRO A 2 -17.33 -6.39 -8.55
CA PRO A 2 -15.96 -6.03 -8.21
C PRO A 2 -15.00 -7.13 -8.66
N ALA A 3 -13.87 -6.76 -9.26
CA ALA A 3 -12.84 -7.72 -9.63
C ALA A 3 -11.80 -7.83 -8.51
N HIS A 4 -11.36 -9.05 -8.23
CA HIS A 4 -10.37 -9.35 -7.21
C HIS A 4 -9.13 -9.96 -7.87
N PHE A 5 -7.96 -9.43 -7.50
CA PHE A 5 -6.68 -9.89 -7.98
C PHE A 5 -5.77 -10.22 -6.79
N ASP A 6 -4.98 -11.26 -6.95
CA ASP A 6 -3.87 -11.56 -6.05
C ASP A 6 -2.54 -11.36 -6.78
N LEU A 7 -1.69 -10.50 -6.25
CA LEU A 7 -0.31 -10.37 -6.70
C LEU A 7 0.60 -11.04 -5.68
N VAL A 8 1.11 -12.21 -6.03
CA VAL A 8 2.09 -12.92 -5.21
C VAL A 8 3.47 -12.45 -5.61
N VAL A 9 4.22 -11.90 -4.65
CA VAL A 9 5.55 -11.33 -4.86
C VAL A 9 6.57 -12.15 -4.07
N THR A 10 7.35 -12.97 -4.76
CA THR A 10 8.44 -13.75 -4.15
C THR A 10 9.75 -13.04 -4.40
N ALA A 11 10.35 -12.49 -3.35
CA ALA A 11 11.57 -11.70 -3.46
C ALA A 11 12.80 -12.51 -3.04
N ASP A 12 13.89 -12.35 -3.79
CA ASP A 12 15.20 -12.92 -3.49
C ASP A 12 16.21 -11.79 -3.30
N TYR A 13 16.56 -11.52 -2.04
CA TYR A 13 17.44 -10.42 -1.68
C TYR A 13 18.87 -10.57 -2.23
N PRO A 14 19.55 -11.74 -2.13
CA PRO A 14 20.85 -11.98 -2.76
C PRO A 14 20.93 -11.62 -4.25
N SER A 15 19.97 -12.06 -5.06
CA SER A 15 19.97 -11.75 -6.50
C SER A 15 19.41 -10.35 -6.81
N ARG A 16 18.73 -9.74 -5.83
CA ARG A 16 17.93 -8.50 -5.96
C ARG A 16 16.85 -8.61 -7.03
N THR A 17 16.19 -9.77 -7.08
CA THR A 17 15.09 -10.01 -8.02
C THR A 17 13.80 -10.31 -7.28
N ALA A 18 12.66 -10.06 -7.92
CA ALA A 18 11.38 -10.55 -7.45
C ALA A 18 10.57 -11.16 -8.58
N GLU A 19 9.88 -12.24 -8.28
CA GLU A 19 8.88 -12.85 -9.13
C GLU A 19 7.50 -12.33 -8.73
N LEU A 20 6.77 -11.78 -9.71
CA LEU A 20 5.44 -11.22 -9.57
C LEU A 20 4.47 -12.11 -10.35
N ARG A 21 3.53 -12.71 -9.63
CA ARG A 21 2.48 -13.57 -10.21
C ARG A 21 1.13 -12.95 -9.95
N LEU A 22 0.44 -12.52 -11.01
CA LEU A 22 -0.93 -12.02 -10.91
C LEU A 22 -1.91 -13.18 -11.10
N LEU A 23 -2.80 -13.36 -10.14
CA LEU A 23 -3.87 -14.35 -10.16
C LEU A 23 -5.23 -13.65 -10.15
N ASP A 24 -6.24 -14.32 -10.70
CA ASP A 24 -7.64 -13.93 -10.55
C ASP A 24 -8.22 -14.38 -9.19
N ALA A 25 -9.50 -14.08 -8.97
CA ALA A 25 -10.24 -14.47 -7.77
C ALA A 25 -10.33 -15.99 -7.54
N HIS A 26 -10.08 -16.80 -8.57
CA HIS A 26 -10.11 -18.26 -8.53
C HIS A 26 -8.71 -18.87 -8.38
N GLY A 27 -7.67 -18.05 -8.24
CA GLY A 27 -6.29 -18.49 -8.16
C GLY A 27 -5.66 -18.87 -9.50
N SER A 28 -6.35 -18.62 -10.62
CA SER A 28 -5.79 -18.86 -11.96
C SER A 28 -4.78 -17.77 -12.29
N GLN A 29 -3.59 -18.16 -12.75
CA GLN A 29 -2.56 -17.21 -13.12
C GLN A 29 -2.94 -16.47 -14.41
N LEU A 30 -2.99 -15.15 -14.33
CA LEU A 30 -3.29 -14.26 -15.44
C LEU A 30 -2.02 -13.73 -16.10
N ALA A 31 -0.98 -13.44 -15.31
CA ALA A 31 0.27 -12.87 -15.81
C ALA A 31 1.44 -13.19 -14.86
N TYR A 32 2.65 -13.12 -15.42
CA TYR A 32 3.90 -13.34 -14.69
C TYR A 32 4.95 -12.33 -15.13
N ARG A 33 5.74 -11.84 -14.17
CA ARG A 33 6.93 -11.06 -14.43
C ARG A 33 8.03 -11.39 -13.44
N GLN A 34 9.26 -11.45 -13.92
CA GLN A 34 10.42 -11.34 -13.06
C GLN A 34 11.02 -9.94 -13.21
N THR A 35 11.26 -9.27 -12.09
CA THR A 35 11.85 -7.93 -12.03
C THR A 35 13.23 -8.01 -11.40
N ASP A 36 14.24 -7.55 -12.12
CA ASP A 36 15.59 -7.35 -11.60
C ASP A 36 15.76 -5.90 -11.16
N PHE A 37 15.77 -5.67 -9.84
CA PHE A 37 15.87 -4.32 -9.29
C PHE A 37 17.23 -3.68 -9.55
N LYS A 38 18.28 -4.43 -9.90
CA LYS A 38 19.57 -3.84 -10.29
C LYS A 38 19.48 -3.05 -11.58
N THR A 39 18.47 -3.31 -12.42
CA THR A 39 18.27 -2.59 -13.68
C THR A 39 17.54 -1.25 -13.50
N ILE A 40 16.87 -1.07 -12.35
CA ILE A 40 16.16 0.16 -12.01
C ILE A 40 17.16 1.17 -11.44
N ALA A 41 17.11 2.42 -11.89
CA ALA A 41 18.01 3.47 -11.40
C ALA A 41 17.90 3.63 -9.86
N VAL A 42 19.04 3.80 -9.18
CA VAL A 42 19.10 3.88 -7.70
C VAL A 42 18.22 4.99 -7.15
N SER A 43 18.16 6.14 -7.83
CA SER A 43 17.27 7.25 -7.45
C SER A 43 15.79 6.84 -7.47
N ARG A 44 15.37 6.05 -8.46
CA ARG A 44 14.00 5.50 -8.54
C ARG A 44 13.77 4.44 -7.47
N GLN A 45 14.76 3.58 -7.19
CA GLN A 45 14.64 2.60 -6.09
C GLN A 45 14.40 3.27 -4.73
N GLN A 46 15.04 4.42 -4.46
CA GLN A 46 14.80 5.18 -3.23
C GLN A 46 13.33 5.62 -3.15
N GLY A 47 12.78 6.17 -4.24
CA GLY A 47 11.37 6.55 -4.30
C GLY A 47 10.40 5.37 -4.28
N LEU A 48 10.79 4.21 -4.82
CA LEU A 48 10.00 2.98 -4.77
C LEU A 48 9.89 2.44 -3.34
N PHE A 49 11.00 2.36 -2.60
CA PHE A 49 11.03 1.71 -1.29
C PHE A 49 10.78 2.66 -0.11
N ASP A 50 10.97 3.96 -0.32
CA ASP A 50 10.74 5.00 0.68
C ASP A 50 10.37 6.34 0.03
N LEU A 51 9.15 6.40 -0.51
CA LEU A 51 8.67 7.59 -1.23
C LEU A 51 8.73 8.85 -0.34
N GLY A 52 8.41 8.73 0.95
CA GLY A 52 8.37 9.87 1.87
C GLY A 52 9.74 10.50 2.08
N ASP A 53 10.75 9.69 2.42
CA ASP A 53 12.11 10.21 2.59
C ASP A 53 12.75 10.59 1.25
N TYR A 54 12.41 9.91 0.15
CA TYR A 54 12.82 10.30 -1.19
C TYR A 54 12.39 11.72 -1.54
N LEU A 55 11.09 12.02 -1.41
CA LEU A 55 10.56 13.35 -1.69
C LEU A 55 11.16 14.42 -0.78
N ARG A 56 11.40 14.08 0.49
CA ARG A 56 11.94 15.04 1.47
C ARG A 56 13.39 15.43 1.22
N HIS A 57 14.22 14.46 0.85
CA HIS A 57 15.68 14.63 0.85
C HIS A 57 16.30 14.75 -0.53
N TYR A 58 15.61 14.28 -1.58
CA TYR A 58 16.20 14.13 -2.91
C TYR A 58 15.43 14.86 -4.01
N VAL A 59 14.26 15.42 -3.71
CA VAL A 59 13.45 16.18 -4.67
C VAL A 59 13.45 17.65 -4.31
N GLU A 60 13.60 18.50 -5.32
CA GLU A 60 13.53 19.95 -5.14
C GLU A 60 12.10 20.39 -4.79
N GLU A 61 11.99 21.41 -3.94
CA GLU A 61 10.70 21.97 -3.53
C GLU A 61 9.89 22.42 -4.75
N GLY A 62 8.62 22.00 -4.81
CA GLY A 62 7.70 22.27 -5.92
C GLY A 62 7.75 21.25 -7.06
N LYS A 63 8.67 20.28 -7.03
CA LYS A 63 8.76 19.19 -8.02
C LYS A 63 8.20 17.85 -7.51
N GLU A 64 7.68 17.80 -6.28
CA GLU A 64 7.26 16.57 -5.62
C GLU A 64 6.19 15.81 -6.42
N ALA A 65 5.20 16.53 -6.95
CA ALA A 65 4.13 15.93 -7.74
C ALA A 65 4.66 15.25 -9.02
N ALA A 66 5.63 15.88 -9.69
CA ALA A 66 6.27 15.32 -10.88
C ALA A 66 7.08 14.08 -10.52
N SER A 67 7.84 14.12 -9.42
CA SER A 67 8.61 12.96 -8.95
C SER A 67 7.70 11.81 -8.52
N VAL A 68 6.57 12.06 -7.85
CA VAL A 68 5.56 11.02 -7.56
C VAL A 68 5.04 10.40 -8.85
N ALA A 69 4.76 11.22 -9.86
CA ALA A 69 4.27 10.73 -11.15
C ALA A 69 5.31 9.85 -11.86
N GLU A 70 6.60 10.23 -11.83
CA GLU A 70 7.70 9.43 -12.36
C GLU A 70 7.85 8.08 -11.63
N ILE A 71 7.74 8.06 -10.31
CA ILE A 71 7.73 6.80 -9.54
C ILE A 71 6.52 5.95 -9.91
N GLY A 72 5.35 6.55 -10.10
CA GLY A 72 4.16 5.83 -10.58
C GLY A 72 4.36 5.16 -11.95
N VAL A 73 5.03 5.84 -12.88
CA VAL A 73 5.40 5.24 -14.18
C VAL A 73 6.42 4.12 -13.99
N CYS A 74 7.43 4.32 -13.14
CA CYS A 74 8.43 3.29 -12.81
C CYS A 74 7.77 2.02 -12.25
N ILE A 75 6.79 2.14 -11.34
CA ILE A 75 6.05 0.98 -10.82
C ILE A 75 5.32 0.25 -11.95
N ALA A 76 4.65 0.98 -12.84
CA ALA A 76 3.91 0.38 -13.95
C ALA A 76 4.82 -0.36 -14.95
N GLU A 77 5.91 0.27 -15.38
CA GLU A 77 6.75 -0.23 -16.48
C GLU A 77 7.87 -1.17 -16.00
N GLU A 78 8.56 -0.79 -14.93
CA GLU A 78 9.78 -1.46 -14.48
C GLU A 78 9.49 -2.51 -13.40
N VAL A 79 8.49 -2.30 -12.54
CA VAL A 79 8.17 -3.25 -11.45
C VAL A 79 7.08 -4.24 -11.84
N LEU A 80 5.89 -3.76 -12.21
CA LEU A 80 4.74 -4.61 -12.60
C LEU A 80 4.90 -5.13 -14.03
N GLY A 81 5.41 -4.29 -14.92
CA GLY A 81 5.51 -4.57 -16.34
C GLY A 81 4.21 -4.46 -17.09
N GLU A 82 4.34 -4.45 -18.42
CA GLU A 82 3.23 -4.21 -19.34
C GLU A 82 2.05 -5.16 -19.12
N GLU A 83 2.29 -6.47 -18.99
CA GLU A 83 1.20 -7.45 -18.94
C GLU A 83 0.37 -7.36 -17.65
N ILE A 84 1.03 -7.35 -16.49
CA ILE A 84 0.36 -7.21 -15.18
C ILE A 84 -0.32 -5.85 -15.11
N PHE A 85 0.38 -4.77 -15.48
CA PHE A 85 -0.17 -3.42 -15.42
C PHE A 85 -1.40 -3.26 -16.33
N ARG A 86 -1.35 -3.77 -17.55
CA ARG A 86 -2.48 -3.73 -18.50
C ARG A 86 -3.73 -4.40 -17.93
N LEU A 87 -3.59 -5.55 -17.29
CA LEU A 87 -4.72 -6.25 -16.65
C LEU A 87 -5.30 -5.42 -15.48
N LEU A 88 -4.42 -4.84 -14.66
CA LEU A 88 -4.81 -3.93 -13.58
C LEU A 88 -5.33 -2.58 -14.08
N TRP A 89 -5.08 -2.19 -15.32
CA TRP A 89 -5.53 -0.92 -15.89
C TRP A 89 -6.83 -1.03 -16.70
N ALA A 90 -7.14 -2.23 -17.21
CA ALA A 90 -8.18 -2.48 -18.21
C ALA A 90 -9.61 -2.05 -17.82
N SER A 91 -9.92 -1.97 -16.53
CA SER A 91 -11.26 -1.62 -16.03
C SER A 91 -11.21 -0.34 -15.20
N GLU A 92 -12.33 0.37 -15.10
CA GLU A 92 -12.52 1.52 -14.19
C GLU A 92 -13.45 1.18 -13.02
N ALA A 93 -14.03 -0.02 -13.02
CA ALA A 93 -14.85 -0.49 -11.92
C ALA A 93 -14.02 -0.64 -10.64
N GLN A 94 -14.70 -0.67 -9.50
CA GLN A 94 -14.06 -0.97 -8.22
C GLN A 94 -13.40 -2.35 -8.25
N ARG A 95 -12.12 -2.38 -7.90
CA ARG A 95 -11.29 -3.58 -7.91
C ARG A 95 -10.43 -3.64 -6.66
N THR A 96 -10.08 -4.83 -6.23
CA THR A 96 -9.16 -5.04 -5.11
C THR A 96 -7.95 -5.82 -5.58
N LEU A 97 -6.76 -5.29 -5.32
CA LEU A 97 -5.48 -5.97 -5.48
C LEU A 97 -4.96 -6.35 -4.10
N ARG A 98 -4.92 -7.64 -3.80
CA ARG A 98 -4.22 -8.16 -2.62
C ARG A 98 -2.79 -8.50 -3.01
N ILE A 99 -1.82 -7.90 -2.35
CA ILE A 99 -0.41 -8.15 -2.54
C ILE A 99 0.06 -9.07 -1.42
N GLN A 100 0.51 -10.26 -1.80
CA GLN A 100 1.07 -11.25 -0.89
C GLN A 100 2.59 -11.18 -0.98
N LEU A 101 3.25 -10.91 0.13
CA LEU A 101 4.70 -10.81 0.22
C LEU A 101 5.23 -11.86 1.21
N PRO A 102 5.28 -13.15 0.81
CA PRO A 102 5.93 -14.18 1.62
C PRO A 102 7.37 -13.76 1.91
N GLY A 103 7.80 -13.92 3.16
CA GLY A 103 9.14 -13.57 3.61
C GLY A 103 9.34 -12.09 3.99
N ALA A 104 8.31 -11.23 3.91
CA ALA A 104 8.44 -9.83 4.35
C ALA A 104 8.75 -9.66 5.85
N THR A 105 8.44 -10.68 6.66
CA THR A 105 8.74 -10.75 8.09
C THR A 105 10.04 -11.49 8.40
N GLU A 106 10.73 -12.03 7.40
CA GLU A 106 11.99 -12.73 7.59
C GLU A 106 13.16 -11.74 7.64
N ASP A 107 13.99 -11.84 8.67
CA ASP A 107 15.11 -10.91 8.90
C ASP A 107 16.11 -10.83 7.72
N GLN A 108 16.21 -11.89 6.91
CA GLN A 108 17.16 -11.99 5.80
C GLN A 108 16.59 -11.50 4.45
N ASN A 109 15.28 -11.31 4.34
CA ASN A 109 14.62 -10.92 3.09
C ASN A 109 14.25 -9.44 3.08
N HIS A 110 15.27 -8.58 3.13
CA HIS A 110 15.10 -7.13 3.12
C HIS A 110 14.38 -6.60 1.87
N LEU A 111 14.45 -7.33 0.74
CA LEU A 111 13.75 -6.94 -0.49
C LEU A 111 12.24 -7.14 -0.34
N ALA A 112 11.77 -8.25 0.25
CA ALA A 112 10.34 -8.44 0.52
C ALA A 112 9.79 -7.34 1.45
N ALA A 113 10.54 -6.99 2.50
CA ALA A 113 10.18 -5.90 3.41
C ALA A 113 10.18 -4.51 2.73
N ALA A 114 11.07 -4.28 1.76
CA ALA A 114 11.07 -3.06 0.96
C ALA A 114 9.86 -3.01 0.00
N LEU A 115 9.51 -4.13 -0.62
CA LEU A 115 8.36 -4.24 -1.53
C LEU A 115 7.01 -4.07 -0.83
N ALA A 116 6.95 -4.34 0.47
CA ALA A 116 5.79 -4.00 1.31
C ALA A 116 5.54 -2.50 1.45
N ARG A 117 6.54 -1.65 1.19
CA ARG A 117 6.43 -0.18 1.32
C ARG A 117 6.20 0.51 -0.02
N VAL A 118 6.22 -0.23 -1.12
CA VAL A 118 5.97 0.33 -2.45
C VAL A 118 4.54 0.89 -2.52
N PRO A 119 4.35 2.13 -2.98
CA PRO A 119 3.02 2.74 -3.14
C PRO A 119 2.36 2.22 -4.42
N TRP A 120 1.97 0.95 -4.46
CA TRP A 120 1.46 0.28 -5.66
C TRP A 120 0.28 1.01 -6.33
N GLU A 121 -0.55 1.68 -5.53
CA GLU A 121 -1.71 2.44 -5.97
C GLU A 121 -1.37 3.63 -6.86
N ILE A 122 -0.16 4.21 -6.75
CA ILE A 122 0.24 5.37 -7.58
C ILE A 122 0.71 4.98 -8.97
N ALA A 123 0.77 3.67 -9.28
CA ALA A 123 1.17 3.19 -10.59
C ALA A 123 0.26 3.77 -11.68
N ARG A 124 0.88 4.22 -12.78
CA ARG A 124 0.18 4.94 -13.87
C ARG A 124 0.93 4.74 -15.18
N PRO A 125 0.25 4.82 -16.35
CA PRO A 125 0.89 4.57 -17.62
C PRO A 125 1.81 5.72 -18.04
N LYS A 126 1.49 6.96 -17.64
CA LYS A 126 2.25 8.17 -17.93
C LYS A 126 2.10 9.17 -16.79
N ALA A 127 3.00 10.14 -16.69
CA ALA A 127 3.04 11.09 -15.59
C ALA A 127 1.77 11.95 -15.48
N ASP A 128 1.13 12.26 -16.61
CA ASP A 128 -0.09 13.08 -16.72
C ASP A 128 -1.39 12.26 -16.62
N GLN A 129 -1.29 10.94 -16.45
CA GLN A 129 -2.43 10.04 -16.40
C GLN A 129 -2.84 9.74 -14.95
N PRO A 130 -4.11 9.36 -14.73
CA PRO A 130 -4.56 8.90 -13.43
C PRO A 130 -3.76 7.70 -12.92
N THR A 131 -3.75 7.52 -11.62
CA THR A 131 -3.22 6.34 -10.95
C THR A 131 -4.19 5.17 -10.98
N LEU A 132 -3.70 3.97 -10.66
CA LEU A 132 -4.56 2.82 -10.37
C LEU A 132 -5.54 3.12 -9.23
N GLY A 133 -5.09 3.79 -8.17
CA GLY A 133 -5.92 4.21 -7.04
C GLY A 133 -7.06 5.15 -7.45
N GLU A 134 -6.75 6.16 -8.26
CA GLU A 134 -7.74 7.09 -8.84
C GLU A 134 -8.70 6.39 -9.81
N ARG A 135 -8.31 5.23 -10.37
CA ARG A 135 -9.17 4.35 -11.17
C ARG A 135 -9.83 3.25 -10.34
N ASN A 136 -10.08 3.49 -9.06
CA ASN A 136 -10.81 2.59 -8.16
C ASN A 136 -10.12 1.23 -7.91
N LEU A 137 -8.79 1.16 -7.97
CA LEU A 137 -8.04 0.01 -7.45
C LEU A 137 -7.73 0.21 -5.97
N LEU A 138 -8.25 -0.68 -5.13
CA LEU A 138 -7.92 -0.75 -3.71
C LEU A 138 -6.78 -1.74 -3.49
N VAL A 139 -5.67 -1.28 -2.93
CA VAL A 139 -4.51 -2.13 -2.61
C VAL A 139 -4.60 -2.62 -1.17
N ARG A 140 -4.32 -3.91 -0.94
CA ARG A 140 -4.20 -4.50 0.40
C ARG A 140 -2.92 -5.32 0.46
N ILE A 141 -2.08 -5.06 1.44
CA ILE A 141 -0.82 -5.79 1.63
C ILE A 141 -0.99 -6.82 2.74
N VAL A 142 -0.53 -8.05 2.48
CA VAL A 142 -0.58 -9.16 3.43
C VAL A 142 0.79 -9.84 3.49
N HIS A 143 1.32 -10.02 4.69
CA HIS A 143 2.67 -10.54 4.94
C HIS A 143 2.70 -12.05 5.20
N ASP A 144 1.56 -12.67 5.55
CA ASP A 144 1.47 -14.09 5.89
C ASP A 144 0.35 -14.78 5.10
N ARG A 145 0.60 -16.00 4.61
CA ARG A 145 -0.33 -16.73 3.74
C ARG A 145 -1.24 -17.63 4.57
N ASP A 146 -2.54 -17.33 4.57
CA ASP A 146 -3.63 -18.29 4.33
C ASP A 146 -5.03 -17.65 4.46
N GLU A 147 -5.14 -16.42 4.97
CA GLU A 147 -6.46 -15.80 5.13
C GLU A 147 -6.89 -14.97 3.90
N SER A 148 -8.09 -15.28 3.42
CA SER A 148 -8.77 -14.51 2.38
C SER A 148 -9.08 -13.10 2.88
N ALA A 149 -8.53 -12.08 2.22
CA ALA A 149 -8.72 -10.67 2.62
C ALA A 149 -10.18 -10.17 2.51
N THR A 150 -11.09 -10.97 1.97
CA THR A 150 -12.52 -10.65 1.83
C THR A 150 -13.38 -11.19 2.95
N GLN A 151 -12.88 -12.06 3.84
CA GLN A 151 -13.67 -12.43 5.01
C GLN A 151 -13.51 -11.31 6.06
N PRO A 152 -14.63 -10.70 6.52
CA PRO A 152 -14.59 -9.87 7.71
C PRO A 152 -13.89 -10.65 8.83
N LEU A 153 -13.04 -9.97 9.61
CA LEU A 153 -12.38 -10.58 10.75
C LEU A 153 -13.44 -11.33 11.57
N ALA A 154 -13.29 -12.65 11.68
CA ALA A 154 -14.24 -13.52 12.35
C ALA A 154 -14.12 -13.33 13.86
N LEU A 155 -14.71 -12.25 14.35
CA LEU A 155 -14.75 -11.93 15.78
C LEU A 155 -15.86 -12.73 16.46
N ALA A 156 -15.54 -13.34 17.61
CA ALA A 156 -16.52 -14.01 18.46
C ALA A 156 -17.65 -13.03 18.87
N LYS A 157 -18.78 -13.56 19.35
CA LYS A 157 -19.97 -12.74 19.68
C LYS A 157 -19.69 -11.64 20.70
N ASP A 158 -18.76 -11.88 21.62
CA ASP A 158 -18.37 -10.98 22.70
C ASP A 158 -16.93 -10.46 22.56
N GLU A 159 -16.32 -10.65 21.39
CA GLU A 159 -14.96 -10.20 21.11
C GLU A 159 -14.95 -8.76 20.60
N ASP A 160 -14.23 -7.90 21.32
CA ASP A 160 -14.07 -6.50 20.95
C ASP A 160 -13.14 -6.37 19.74
N LEU A 161 -13.56 -5.63 18.70
CA LEU A 161 -12.65 -5.21 17.64
C LEU A 161 -11.72 -4.14 18.20
N ARG A 162 -10.43 -4.47 18.35
CA ARG A 162 -9.41 -3.51 18.77
C ARG A 162 -8.74 -2.89 17.55
N VAL A 163 -8.85 -1.57 17.41
CA VAL A 163 -8.28 -0.81 16.30
C VAL A 163 -7.23 0.15 16.85
N LEU A 164 -6.01 0.10 16.33
CA LEU A 164 -4.99 1.09 16.64
C LEU A 164 -4.78 1.99 15.42
N PHE A 165 -5.16 3.26 15.53
CA PHE A 165 -4.80 4.27 14.54
C PHE A 165 -3.46 4.87 14.89
N ILE A 166 -2.52 4.87 13.94
CA ILE A 166 -1.22 5.50 14.07
C ILE A 166 -1.19 6.74 13.18
N PHE A 167 -1.06 7.92 13.80
CA PHE A 167 -0.91 9.19 13.09
C PHE A 167 0.53 9.67 13.21
N ALA A 168 1.17 9.95 12.08
CA ALA A 168 2.37 10.77 12.04
C ALA A 168 1.97 12.24 11.89
N GLU A 169 2.46 13.12 12.76
CA GLU A 169 2.20 14.55 12.61
C GLU A 169 2.96 15.12 11.40
N ALA A 170 2.23 15.57 10.38
CA ALA A 170 2.84 16.26 9.23
C ALA A 170 3.30 17.67 9.61
N ARG A 171 4.41 18.15 9.01
CA ARG A 171 4.89 19.52 9.24
C ARG A 171 3.83 20.52 8.77
N GLY A 172 3.42 21.45 9.65
CA GLY A 172 2.32 22.38 9.38
C GLY A 172 0.93 21.85 9.71
N SER A 173 0.83 20.69 10.39
CA SER A 173 -0.44 20.19 10.89
C SER A 173 -1.12 21.23 11.80
N ARG A 174 -2.46 21.29 11.73
CA ARG A 174 -3.26 22.08 12.67
C ARG A 174 -3.79 21.11 13.74
N PRO A 175 -3.32 21.18 15.00
CA PRO A 175 -3.68 20.20 16.03
C PRO A 175 -5.19 20.03 16.24
N LEU A 176 -5.97 21.12 16.07
CA LEU A 176 -7.43 21.09 16.17
C LEU A 176 -8.09 20.34 15.00
N ALA A 177 -7.57 20.47 13.78
CA ALA A 177 -8.10 19.76 12.61
C ALA A 177 -7.83 18.25 12.73
N ALA A 178 -6.61 17.88 13.13
CA ALA A 178 -6.26 16.48 13.40
C ALA A 178 -7.12 15.87 14.52
N ARG A 179 -7.50 16.66 15.54
CA ARG A 179 -8.42 16.20 16.58
C ARG A 179 -9.83 15.94 16.06
N LEU A 180 -10.32 16.75 15.13
CA LEU A 180 -11.63 16.54 14.49
C LEU A 180 -11.62 15.30 13.59
N GLU A 181 -10.59 15.16 12.75
CA GLU A 181 -10.41 13.99 11.89
C GLU A 181 -10.40 12.67 12.68
N ARG A 182 -9.64 12.63 13.79
CA ARG A 182 -9.62 11.47 14.71
C ARG A 182 -10.99 11.16 15.29
N ARG A 183 -11.79 12.18 15.61
CA ARG A 183 -13.13 12.01 16.16
C ARG A 183 -14.09 11.45 15.11
N GLU A 184 -14.05 11.98 13.89
CA GLU A 184 -14.90 11.50 12.80
C GLU A 184 -14.52 10.08 12.37
N LEU A 185 -13.22 9.74 12.33
CA LEU A 185 -12.76 8.37 12.09
C LEU A 185 -13.29 7.40 13.15
N ARG A 186 -13.20 7.76 14.44
CA ARG A 186 -13.77 6.92 15.50
C ARG A 186 -15.28 6.73 15.33
N LYS A 187 -15.99 7.81 15.03
CA LYS A 187 -17.44 7.78 14.81
C LYS A 187 -17.81 6.87 13.65
N LEU A 188 -17.06 6.92 12.54
CA LEU A 188 -17.29 6.10 11.36
C LEU A 188 -17.16 4.60 11.66
N PHE A 189 -16.22 4.21 12.52
CA PHE A 189 -16.13 2.82 12.99
C PHE A 189 -17.36 2.42 13.82
N ASP A 190 -17.76 3.28 14.75
CA ASP A 190 -18.92 3.04 15.63
C ASP A 190 -20.25 2.97 14.84
N THR A 191 -20.40 3.75 13.76
CA THR A 191 -21.68 3.89 13.04
C THR A 191 -21.79 3.11 11.74
N GLU A 192 -20.70 2.95 10.98
CA GLU A 192 -20.77 2.47 9.59
C GLU A 192 -20.02 1.16 9.35
N ILE A 193 -18.84 0.96 9.95
CA ILE A 193 -18.00 -0.20 9.61
C ILE A 193 -18.42 -1.47 10.36
N TYR A 194 -18.75 -1.38 11.65
CA TYR A 194 -19.25 -2.53 12.44
C TYR A 194 -20.44 -2.13 13.32
N PRO A 195 -21.62 -1.86 12.75
CA PRO A 195 -22.75 -1.16 13.41
C PRO A 195 -23.40 -1.88 14.61
N GLN A 196 -22.85 -2.98 15.10
CA GLN A 196 -23.40 -3.78 16.20
C GLN A 196 -22.33 -4.42 17.10
N ARG A 197 -21.07 -3.97 17.02
CA ARG A 197 -19.95 -4.55 17.79
C ARG A 197 -19.33 -3.52 18.72
N ARG A 198 -18.72 -4.01 19.81
CA ARG A 198 -17.90 -3.17 20.69
C ARG A 198 -16.55 -2.93 20.01
N ILE A 199 -16.29 -1.67 19.69
CA ILE A 199 -15.04 -1.24 19.06
C ILE A 199 -14.21 -0.52 20.12
N VAL A 200 -12.98 -1.00 20.33
CA VAL A 200 -11.99 -0.35 21.18
C VAL A 200 -10.94 0.28 20.27
N ALA A 201 -11.17 1.56 19.93
CA ALA A 201 -10.27 2.34 19.12
C ALA A 201 -9.23 3.08 19.99
N HIS A 202 -7.96 2.79 19.77
CA HIS A 202 -6.82 3.52 20.33
C HIS A 202 -6.20 4.42 19.27
N LEU A 203 -5.71 5.58 19.70
CA LEU A 203 -5.06 6.58 18.85
C LEU A 203 -3.62 6.74 19.36
N LEU A 204 -2.64 6.40 18.52
CA LEU A 204 -1.24 6.66 18.77
C LEU A 204 -0.77 7.78 17.83
N THR A 205 -0.19 8.83 18.40
CA THR A 205 0.36 9.95 17.66
C THR A 205 1.87 9.96 17.81
N HIS A 206 2.59 9.71 16.73
CA HIS A 206 4.04 9.85 16.70
C HIS A 206 4.39 11.34 16.54
N GLY A 207 5.13 11.92 17.50
CA GLY A 207 5.55 13.33 17.47
C GLY A 207 5.24 14.16 18.73
N VAL A 208 4.48 13.65 19.70
CA VAL A 208 4.25 14.35 20.97
C VAL A 208 5.29 13.89 22.00
N THR A 209 6.49 14.45 21.96
CA THR A 209 7.32 14.46 23.17
C THR A 209 6.58 15.28 24.22
N ARG A 210 6.17 14.61 25.31
CA ARG A 210 5.55 15.21 26.50
C ARG A 210 6.54 16.10 27.27
N GLU A 211 7.12 17.11 26.64
CA GLU A 211 7.99 18.05 27.36
C GLU A 211 7.30 19.31 27.85
N ARG A 212 6.05 19.60 27.45
CA ARG A 212 5.30 20.74 27.99
C ARG A 212 3.80 20.49 28.08
N LEU A 213 3.36 20.08 29.26
CA LEU A 213 2.05 20.42 29.84
C LEU A 213 2.31 21.00 31.23
#